data_AF-G7GL03-F1
#
_entry.id   AF-G7GL03-F1
#
_cell.length_a   1.000
_cell.length_b   1.000
_cell.length_c   1.000
_cell.angle_alpha   90.00
_cell.angle_beta   90.00
_cell.angle_gamma   90.00
#
_symmetry.space_group_name_H-M   'P 1'
#
loop_
_entity.id
_entity.type
_entity.pdbx_description
1 polymer ?
#
loop_
_entity_poly.entity_id
_entity_poly.type
_entity_poly.pdbx_seq_one_letter_code
_entity_poly.pdbx_strand_id
1 'polypeptide(L)'
;MKADGLQGITRSKTRTTTRSEGAETPQPADRVKRQFTAAAPNTLWVADLTYIRTHSGWVYAAFILDVFSRMVVGWQVSTTMHTDLALDALDMGLWARSRAGKDV
;
A
#
# COMPACT_ATOMS: atom_id res chain seq x y z
N MET A 1 18.38 -7.16 -7.55
CA MET A 1 17.59 -8.01 -6.62
C MET A 1 17.08 -9.28 -7.29
N LYS A 2 16.03 -9.27 -8.13
CA LYS A 2 15.55 -10.50 -8.80
C LYS A 2 16.53 -11.05 -9.86
N ALA A 3 17.16 -10.17 -10.63
CA ALA A 3 18.19 -10.56 -11.62
C ALA A 3 19.43 -11.20 -10.96
N ASP A 4 19.66 -10.90 -9.69
CA ASP A 4 20.78 -11.44 -8.90
C ASP A 4 20.35 -12.71 -8.11
N GLY A 5 19.19 -13.28 -8.43
CA GLY A 5 18.65 -14.47 -7.77
C GLY A 5 18.10 -14.25 -6.36
N LEU A 6 18.04 -13.01 -5.87
CA LEU A 6 17.50 -12.70 -4.55
C LEU A 6 15.97 -12.75 -4.57
N GLN A 7 15.40 -13.53 -3.65
CA GLN A 7 13.97 -13.63 -3.41
C GLN A 7 13.63 -13.33 -1.95
N GLY A 8 12.48 -12.69 -1.71
CA GLY A 8 11.99 -12.45 -0.36
C GLY A 8 11.61 -13.75 0.35
N ILE A 9 11.84 -13.82 1.66
CA ILE A 9 11.38 -14.93 2.48
C ILE A 9 9.86 -14.81 2.65
N THR A 10 9.12 -15.79 2.13
CA THR A 10 7.66 -15.83 2.27
C THR A 10 7.27 -16.77 3.41
N ARG A 11 6.22 -16.42 4.18
CA ARG A 11 5.60 -17.39 5.08
C ARG A 11 4.82 -18.40 4.26
N SER A 12 5.06 -19.68 4.50
CA SER A 12 4.58 -20.82 3.67
C SER A 12 3.06 -21.00 3.60
N LYS A 13 2.26 -20.24 4.37
CA LYS A 13 0.80 -20.32 4.33
C LYS A 13 0.19 -18.97 3.96
N THR A 14 -0.28 -18.87 2.73
CA THR A 14 -1.15 -17.78 2.28
C THR A 14 -2.58 -18.11 2.71
N ARG A 15 -3.12 -17.34 3.67
CA ARG A 15 -4.55 -17.40 4.02
C ARG A 15 -5.28 -16.39 3.16
N THR A 16 -6.16 -16.84 2.27
CA THR A 16 -7.07 -15.97 1.52
C THR A 16 -7.99 -15.25 2.50
N THR A 17 -7.77 -13.95 2.71
CA THR A 17 -8.61 -13.12 3.59
C THR A 17 -9.78 -12.48 2.86
N THR A 18 -9.67 -12.34 1.54
CA THR A 18 -10.68 -11.68 0.71
C THR A 18 -11.46 -12.75 -0.05
N ARG A 19 -12.71 -12.97 0.35
CA ARG A 19 -13.66 -13.80 -0.40
C ARG A 19 -14.54 -12.86 -1.19
N SER A 20 -14.42 -12.87 -2.52
CA SER A 20 -15.36 -12.20 -3.41
C SER A 20 -16.61 -13.07 -3.54
N GLU A 21 -17.39 -13.20 -2.46
CA GLU A 21 -18.76 -13.71 -2.59
C GLU A 21 -19.63 -12.58 -3.18
N GLY A 22 -20.55 -12.97 -4.07
CA GLY A 22 -21.36 -12.14 -4.96
C GLY A 22 -21.44 -10.67 -4.57
N ALA A 23 -20.84 -9.81 -5.40
CA ALA A 23 -20.72 -8.40 -5.12
C ALA A 23 -22.11 -7.75 -4.99
N GLU A 24 -22.56 -7.50 -3.76
CA GLU A 24 -23.73 -6.66 -3.47
C GLU A 24 -23.49 -5.19 -3.88
N THR A 25 -22.26 -4.83 -4.25
CA THR A 25 -21.84 -3.49 -4.67
C THR A 25 -21.09 -3.50 -6.00
N PRO A 26 -21.25 -2.47 -6.86
CA PRO A 26 -20.49 -2.34 -8.09
C PRO A 26 -18.99 -2.32 -7.84
N GLN A 27 -18.24 -3.16 -8.55
CA GLN A 27 -16.79 -3.17 -8.44
C GLN A 27 -16.20 -1.88 -9.05
N PRO A 28 -15.27 -1.19 -8.35
CA PRO A 28 -14.59 -0.03 -8.91
C PRO A 28 -13.83 -0.41 -10.18
N ALA A 29 -13.84 0.49 -11.17
CA ALA A 29 -13.07 0.30 -12.40
C ALA A 29 -11.56 0.25 -12.10
N ASP A 30 -10.87 -0.76 -12.62
CA ASP A 30 -9.40 -0.82 -12.56
C ASP A 30 -8.80 0.23 -13.51
N ARG A 31 -8.51 1.41 -12.96
CA ARG A 31 -7.91 2.53 -13.70
C ARG A 31 -6.51 2.24 -14.22
N VAL A 32 -5.80 1.30 -13.60
CA VAL A 32 -4.41 0.97 -13.95
C VAL A 32 -4.28 -0.30 -14.77
N LYS A 33 -5.39 -1.00 -15.05
CA LYS A 33 -5.44 -2.24 -15.87
C LYS A 33 -4.40 -3.27 -15.41
N ARG A 34 -4.23 -3.43 -14.09
CA ARG A 34 -3.21 -4.27 -13.45
C ARG A 34 -1.75 -3.96 -13.84
N GLN A 35 -1.49 -2.80 -14.43
CA GLN A 35 -0.14 -2.36 -14.80
C GLN A 35 0.53 -1.64 -13.61
N PHE A 36 1.19 -2.41 -12.75
CA PHE A 36 1.92 -1.88 -11.59
C PHE A 36 3.39 -1.55 -11.94
N THR A 37 3.56 -0.78 -13.00
CA THR A 37 4.86 -0.23 -13.42
C THR A 37 4.70 1.25 -13.74
N ALA A 38 5.72 2.04 -13.44
CA ALA A 38 5.76 3.47 -13.71
C ALA A 38 7.05 3.83 -14.45
N ALA A 39 6.98 4.84 -15.33
CA ALA A 39 8.14 5.33 -16.08
C ALA A 39 8.93 6.43 -15.34
N ALA A 40 8.30 7.08 -14.35
CA ALA A 40 8.90 8.13 -13.53
C ALA A 40 8.33 8.12 -12.10
N PRO A 41 9.06 8.67 -11.10
CA PRO A 41 8.54 8.83 -9.74
C PRO A 41 7.24 9.67 -9.72
N ASN A 42 6.38 9.41 -8.74
CA ASN A 42 5.15 10.16 -8.47
C ASN A 42 4.08 10.12 -9.57
N THR A 43 4.14 9.11 -10.46
CA THR A 43 3.14 8.88 -11.51
C THR A 43 2.12 7.81 -11.15
N LEU A 44 2.50 6.87 -10.28
CA LEU A 44 1.62 5.83 -9.76
C LEU A 44 2.05 5.46 -8.34
N TRP A 45 1.13 5.62 -7.39
CA TRP A 45 1.28 5.14 -6.02
C TRP A 45 0.33 3.98 -5.77
N VAL A 46 0.77 3.01 -4.99
CA VAL A 46 -0.07 1.90 -4.51
C VAL A 46 -0.16 1.94 -3.00
N ALA A 47 -1.34 1.67 -2.48
CA ALA A 47 -1.58 1.52 -1.06
C ALA A 47 -1.58 0.04 -0.68
N ASP A 48 -0.93 -0.29 0.43
CA ASP A 48 -1.01 -1.59 1.08
C ASP A 48 -1.50 -1.42 2.52
N LEU A 49 -2.40 -2.29 2.95
CA LEU A 49 -2.93 -2.31 4.31
C LEU A 49 -2.71 -3.71 4.90
N THR A 50 -2.00 -3.76 6.02
CA THR A 50 -1.64 -5.02 6.66
C THR A 50 -1.91 -4.99 8.16
N TYR A 51 -1.98 -6.18 8.75
CA TYR A 51 -2.17 -6.39 10.18
C TYR A 51 -0.97 -7.15 10.75
N ILE A 52 -0.42 -6.60 11.82
CA ILE A 52 0.80 -7.07 12.47
C ILE A 52 0.41 -7.61 13.84
N ARG A 53 0.70 -8.90 14.08
CA ARG A 53 0.55 -9.50 15.41
C ARG A 53 1.73 -9.08 16.26
N THR A 54 1.46 -8.39 17.37
CA THR A 54 2.43 -8.03 18.40
C THR A 54 2.18 -8.84 19.68
N HIS A 55 3.01 -8.74 20.71
CA HIS A 55 2.72 -9.36 22.00
C HIS A 55 1.51 -8.73 22.70
N SER A 56 1.31 -7.42 22.54
CA SER A 56 0.26 -6.65 23.21
C SER A 56 -1.07 -6.62 22.45
N GLY A 57 -1.15 -7.24 21.27
CA GLY A 57 -2.37 -7.27 20.46
C GLY A 57 -2.10 -7.16 18.97
N TRP A 58 -3.06 -6.62 18.24
CA TRP A 58 -2.95 -6.35 16.79
C TRP A 58 -2.64 -4.87 16.55
N VAL A 59 -1.80 -4.63 15.55
CA VAL A 59 -1.54 -3.29 15.00
C VAL A 59 -1.85 -3.34 13.52
N TYR A 60 -2.51 -2.32 13.01
CA TYR A 60 -2.79 -2.13 11.60
C TYR A 60 -1.82 -1.11 11.04
N ALA A 61 -1.26 -1.40 9.87
CA ALA A 61 -0.32 -0.53 9.18
C ALA A 61 -0.81 -0.24 7.77
N ALA A 62 -0.78 1.03 7.38
CA ALA A 62 -0.96 1.49 6.02
C ALA A 62 0.37 1.95 5.45
N PHE A 63 0.64 1.61 4.19
CA PHE A 63 1.81 2.05 3.45
C PHE A 63 1.38 2.59 2.09
N ILE A 64 1.96 3.71 1.69
CA ILE A 64 1.86 4.27 0.34
C ILE A 64 3.22 4.12 -0.31
N LEU A 65 3.27 3.35 -1.39
CA LEU A 65 4.49 3.02 -2.11
C LEU A 65 4.49 3.72 -3.47
N ASP A 66 5.56 4.42 -3.79
CA ASP A 66 5.82 4.88 -5.15
C ASP A 66 6.27 3.71 -6.03
N VAL A 67 5.53 3.42 -7.10
CA VAL A 67 5.75 2.22 -7.93
C VAL A 67 7.08 2.26 -8.67
N PHE A 68 7.54 3.45 -9.05
CA PHE A 68 8.81 3.63 -9.77
C PHE A 68 10.01 3.40 -8.84
N SER A 69 10.11 4.19 -7.77
CA SER A 69 11.27 4.20 -6.87
C SER A 69 11.25 3.09 -5.82
N ARG A 70 10.09 2.47 -5.58
CA ARG A 70 9.85 1.53 -4.47
C ARG A 70 10.02 2.16 -3.08
N MET A 71 10.03 3.48 -3.00
CA MET A 71 10.06 4.19 -1.74
C MET A 71 8.68 4.16 -1.07
N VAL A 72 8.66 3.94 0.24
CA VAL A 72 7.48 4.22 1.07
C VAL A 72 7.43 5.73 1.27
N VAL A 73 6.48 6.38 0.60
CA VAL A 73 6.33 7.85 0.65
C VAL A 73 5.39 8.30 1.77
N GLY A 74 4.55 7.38 2.25
CA GLY A 74 3.52 7.59 3.24
C GLY A 74 3.31 6.34 4.09
N TRP A 75 3.11 6.49 5.40
CA TRP A 75 2.77 5.36 6.26
C TRP A 75 2.06 5.83 7.53
N GLN A 76 1.24 4.97 8.10
CA GLN A 76 0.58 5.20 9.38
C GLN A 76 0.37 3.86 10.09
N VAL A 77 0.36 3.87 11.42
CA VAL A 77 0.05 2.70 12.25
C VAL A 77 -1.01 3.03 13.29
N SER A 78 -1.91 2.09 13.56
CA SER A 78 -2.95 2.26 14.56
C SER A 78 -3.33 0.93 15.22
N THR A 79 -3.87 0.98 16.43
CA THR A 79 -4.46 -0.20 17.10
C THR A 79 -5.88 -0.49 16.60
N THR A 80 -6.46 0.40 15.78
CA THR A 80 -7.81 0.29 15.22
C THR A 80 -7.79 0.41 13.69
N MET A 81 -8.63 -0.36 13.01
CA MET A 81 -8.81 -0.26 11.55
C MET A 81 -9.91 0.75 11.22
N HIS A 82 -9.55 2.03 11.12
CA HIS A 82 -10.44 3.10 10.65
C HIS A 82 -9.94 3.66 9.31
N THR A 83 -10.83 4.32 8.56
CA THR A 83 -10.51 4.92 7.26
C THR A 83 -9.34 5.89 7.35
N ASP A 84 -9.24 6.62 8.47
CA ASP A 84 -8.19 7.59 8.75
C ASP A 84 -6.78 6.98 8.66
N LEU A 85 -6.61 5.69 8.97
CA LEU A 85 -5.33 5.00 8.84
C LEU A 85 -4.76 5.08 7.42
N ALA A 86 -5.61 4.91 6.40
CA ALA A 86 -5.18 4.98 5.01
C ALA A 86 -5.06 6.44 4.53
N LEU A 87 -5.95 7.32 4.99
CA LEU A 87 -5.96 8.74 4.64
C LEU A 87 -4.71 9.44 5.18
N ASP A 88 -4.38 9.24 6.46
CA ASP A 88 -3.18 9.80 7.09
C ASP A 88 -1.90 9.40 6.35
N ALA A 89 -1.80 8.11 5.97
CA ALA A 89 -0.66 7.62 5.21
C ALA A 89 -0.57 8.29 3.83
N LEU A 90 -1.70 8.51 3.16
CA LEU A 90 -1.77 9.22 1.88
C LEU A 90 -1.38 10.70 2.03
N ASP A 91 -1.96 11.39 3.00
CA ASP A 91 -1.69 12.79 3.28
C ASP A 91 -0.21 13.03 3.60
N MET A 92 0.41 12.13 4.37
CA MET A 92 1.85 12.16 4.62
C MET A 92 2.66 12.14 3.31
N GLY A 93 2.27 11.29 2.36
CA GLY A 93 2.89 11.22 1.03
C GLY A 93 2.68 12.48 0.20
N LEU A 94 1.45 13.01 0.17
CA LEU A 94 1.12 14.25 -0.55
C LEU A 94 1.90 15.45 0.03
N TRP A 95 2.02 15.54 1.35
CA TRP A 95 2.81 16.58 2.01
C TRP A 95 4.30 16.45 1.71
N ALA A 96 4.85 15.23 1.69
CA ALA A 96 6.24 15.01 1.28
C ALA A 96 6.48 15.45 -0.17
N ARG A 97 5.52 15.16 -1.07
CA ARG A 97 5.57 15.56 -2.47
C ARG A 97 5.50 17.08 -2.64
N SER A 98 4.58 17.74 -1.94
CA SER A 98 4.46 19.20 -1.92
C SER A 98 5.75 19.88 -1.43
N ARG A 99 6.34 19.39 -0.31
CA ARG A 99 7.61 19.91 0.23
C ARG A 99 8.80 19.74 -0.72
N ALA A 100 8.75 18.74 -1.60
CA ALA A 100 9.75 18.55 -2.65
C ALA A 100 9.54 19.45 -3.88
N GLY A 101 8.57 20.38 -3.84
CA GLY A 101 8.25 21.30 -4.93
C GLY A 101 7.59 20.62 -6.13
N LYS A 102 6.94 19.47 -5.93
CA LYS A 102 6.24 18.73 -6.98
C LYS A 102 4.73 18.94 -6.85
N ASP A 103 4.05 19.06 -7.99
CA ASP A 103 2.59 19.20 -8.04
C ASP A 103 1.90 18.02 -7.35
N VAL A 104 0.88 18.30 -6.55
CA VAL A 104 0.06 17.32 -5.81
C VAL A 104 -1.13 16.90 -6.65
#